data_AF-A0A6J1V753-F1
#
_entry.id   AF-A0A6J1V753-F1
#
_cell.length_a   1.000
_cell.length_b   1.000
_cell.length_c   1.000
_cell.angle_alpha   90.00
_cell.angle_beta   90.00
_cell.angle_gamma   90.00
#
_symmetry.space_group_name_H-M   'P 1'
#
loop_
_entity.id
_entity.type
_entity.pdbx_description
1 polymer ?
#
loop_
_entity_poly.entity_id
_entity_poly.type
_entity_poly.pdbx_seq_one_letter_code
_entity_poly.pdbx_strand_id
1 'polypeptide(L)'
;MARPEAEAEIHPLKAREAPASPGSGVRDAEKEAGGGAQPGRLSQWRTAAFFLSLYLCLGVAFAFSFVIPCPVRPASRTAWSRAYDDAAAYAILAAGDADRDRVQDLLVAFQAGPGSRNASGADQEGSCSEGGFAAPCAFVAAHSGTNGSTLWERPVAQELLLMDCSVEHGGSPACLLVGNPASLTLLDLETGQTRWNEAVSLGANSTVLSPLLKIPDIDKDGVPDFLVFAAAGQEIKSCFYSGTFGTQMKFSGSLHLPGLIGHLLHVTKSGAHYILFYTAKALFAYSLKELYHMAVGPASAALASLKEDAEWEMAMRHKARQVPLASSGDIQYVTKMSEKSGSHILVARSAMLELVNGQQLTSLWVVGMPHILREPVLGAFGPDEIAVAVESRVSHETKKVTIVEGSSGVIKWEVELRSEMQSPKPATLATADRRSIFLFWGLYQDERNETGSWHASRQQRLYLFHPSLPTVLLELSNSTEPIVAFEGLLFERNRHACYVLLAGPQVGSSRGRVVLSKRKLKEDIFSSHVIWLNQMPQDTDQNVRDYFHRMRFRTFG
;
A
#
# COMPACT_ATOMS: atom_id res chain seq x y z
N MET A 1 -34.07 -32.03 24.97
CA MET A 1 -33.88 -31.43 26.30
C MET A 1 -33.10 -30.14 26.10
N ALA A 2 -33.61 -29.04 26.65
CA ALA A 2 -33.13 -27.65 26.57
C ALA A 2 -33.17 -26.99 25.17
N ARG A 3 -33.69 -25.75 25.16
CA ARG A 3 -34.07 -24.89 24.03
C ARG A 3 -32.93 -23.98 23.55
N PRO A 4 -33.02 -23.44 22.32
CA PRO A 4 -32.06 -22.53 21.71
C PRO A 4 -32.45 -21.05 21.90
N GLU A 5 -31.48 -20.14 21.87
CA GLU A 5 -31.69 -18.69 21.68
C GLU A 5 -31.20 -18.30 20.28
N ALA A 6 -32.13 -17.80 19.47
CA ALA A 6 -31.90 -17.17 18.18
C ALA A 6 -32.67 -15.85 18.16
N GLU A 7 -31.95 -14.75 17.97
CA GLU A 7 -32.43 -13.41 17.62
C GLU A 7 -31.82 -13.06 16.25
N ALA A 8 -32.43 -12.35 15.32
CA ALA A 8 -33.80 -11.91 15.10
C ALA A 8 -33.85 -11.44 13.64
N GLU A 9 -34.73 -12.02 12.82
CA GLU A 9 -35.12 -11.45 11.52
C GLU A 9 -36.58 -10.98 11.63
N ILE A 10 -36.79 -9.68 11.43
CA ILE A 10 -38.10 -9.03 11.50
C ILE A 10 -38.64 -8.91 10.07
N HIS A 11 -39.65 -9.71 9.74
CA HIS A 11 -40.57 -9.45 8.64
C HIS A 11 -41.98 -9.12 9.19
N PRO A 12 -42.67 -8.12 8.62
CA PRO A 12 -43.88 -7.55 9.23
C PRO A 12 -45.13 -8.40 9.01
N LEU A 13 -45.88 -8.58 10.09
CA LEU A 13 -47.11 -9.36 10.18
C LEU A 13 -48.31 -8.66 9.52
N LYS A 14 -48.98 -9.45 8.69
CA LYS A 14 -50.28 -9.24 8.06
C LYS A 14 -51.37 -9.60 9.09
N ALA A 15 -52.17 -8.64 9.54
CA ALA A 15 -53.25 -8.90 10.50
C ALA A 15 -54.50 -9.48 9.81
N ARG A 16 -55.05 -10.55 10.38
CA ARG A 16 -56.31 -11.22 10.00
C ARG A 16 -57.36 -10.98 11.10
N GLU A 17 -58.61 -10.93 10.65
CA GLU A 17 -59.88 -10.52 11.27
C GLU A 17 -60.26 -11.09 12.66
N ALA A 18 -60.86 -10.19 13.47
CA ALA A 18 -62.13 -10.26 14.25
C ALA A 18 -62.48 -11.52 15.08
N PRO A 19 -63.16 -11.42 16.26
CA PRO A 19 -64.50 -10.79 16.38
C PRO A 19 -64.81 -10.05 17.71
N ALA A 20 -65.87 -9.24 17.71
CA ALA A 20 -66.54 -8.79 18.95
C ALA A 20 -68.05 -8.57 18.73
N SER A 21 -68.86 -9.06 19.68
CA SER A 21 -70.09 -8.45 20.21
C SER A 21 -70.62 -9.32 21.39
N PRO A 22 -71.58 -8.89 22.25
CA PRO A 22 -72.27 -7.59 22.35
C PRO A 22 -72.44 -7.01 23.79
N GLY A 23 -72.83 -5.72 23.89
CA GLY A 23 -74.00 -5.36 24.72
C GLY A 23 -73.87 -4.39 25.92
N SER A 24 -74.68 -3.31 25.85
CA SER A 24 -75.25 -2.46 26.93
C SER A 24 -74.29 -1.52 27.69
N GLY A 25 -74.63 -0.28 28.08
CA GLY A 25 -75.84 0.52 27.93
C GLY A 25 -75.69 1.89 28.62
N VAL A 26 -76.36 2.91 28.04
CA VAL A 26 -77.21 3.90 28.73
C VAL A 26 -76.55 5.06 29.53
N ARG A 27 -76.85 6.30 29.03
CA ARG A 27 -77.07 7.60 29.72
C ARG A 27 -75.86 8.33 30.31
N ASP A 28 -75.74 9.66 30.32
CA ASP A 28 -76.63 10.80 30.07
C ASP A 28 -75.81 12.05 29.68
N ALA A 29 -76.47 12.97 28.94
CA ALA A 29 -76.39 14.44 28.98
C ALA A 29 -75.03 15.17 28.92
N GLU A 30 -74.82 16.33 28.29
CA GLU A 30 -75.58 17.25 27.44
C GLU A 30 -74.63 18.45 27.28
N LYS A 31 -74.26 18.81 26.06
CA LYS A 31 -74.09 20.21 25.62
C LYS A 31 -73.80 20.27 24.12
N GLU A 32 -74.87 20.59 23.40
CA GLU A 32 -74.98 21.53 22.29
C GLU A 32 -73.75 21.66 21.35
N ALA A 33 -73.84 21.07 20.16
CA ALA A 33 -74.36 21.70 18.93
C ALA A 33 -73.41 22.81 18.42
N GLY A 34 -72.73 22.66 17.27
CA GLY A 34 -73.13 21.96 16.06
C GLY A 34 -73.14 22.99 14.93
N GLY A 35 -72.08 23.00 14.12
CA GLY A 35 -71.90 23.95 13.01
C GLY A 35 -71.00 23.39 11.92
N GLY A 36 -71.42 22.24 11.35
CA GLY A 36 -71.16 21.74 10.00
C GLY A 36 -69.78 21.92 9.32
N ALA A 37 -69.01 20.83 9.26
CA ALA A 37 -68.19 20.53 8.08
C ALA A 37 -68.20 19.02 7.81
N GLN A 38 -68.59 18.64 6.59
CA GLN A 38 -68.96 17.29 6.17
C GLN A 38 -67.81 16.25 6.26
N PRO A 39 -68.07 14.97 6.61
CA PRO A 39 -67.05 13.93 6.74
C PRO A 39 -66.37 13.50 5.42
N GLY A 40 -66.94 13.88 4.26
CA GLY A 40 -66.42 13.49 2.94
C GLY A 40 -65.12 14.20 2.52
N ARG A 41 -64.88 15.42 3.02
CA ARG A 41 -63.69 16.22 2.65
C ARG A 41 -62.40 15.77 3.33
N LEU A 42 -62.48 15.25 4.56
CA LEU A 42 -61.32 14.75 5.32
C LEU A 42 -60.72 13.48 4.71
N SER A 43 -61.55 12.64 4.09
CA SER A 43 -61.11 11.46 3.34
C SER A 43 -60.37 11.86 2.06
N GLN A 44 -60.90 12.80 1.28
CA GLN A 44 -60.29 13.27 0.04
C GLN A 44 -58.95 13.98 0.26
N TRP A 45 -58.80 14.75 1.35
CA TRP A 45 -57.54 15.41 1.69
C TRP A 45 -56.43 14.42 2.08
N ARG A 46 -56.78 13.35 2.80
CA ARG A 46 -55.82 12.28 3.13
C ARG A 46 -55.38 11.51 1.88
N THR A 47 -56.32 11.23 0.99
CA THR A 47 -56.03 10.59 -0.30
C THR A 47 -55.16 11.50 -1.18
N ALA A 48 -55.48 12.80 -1.26
CA ALA A 48 -54.68 13.78 -2.00
C ALA A 48 -53.25 13.91 -1.44
N ALA A 49 -53.10 13.94 -0.10
CA ALA A 49 -51.79 13.98 0.54
C ALA A 49 -50.96 12.71 0.25
N PHE A 50 -51.60 11.53 0.24
CA PHE A 50 -50.94 10.27 -0.12
C PHE A 50 -50.46 10.27 -1.58
N PHE A 51 -51.30 10.67 -2.53
CA PHE A 51 -50.92 10.75 -3.94
C PHE A 51 -49.86 11.83 -4.20
N LEU A 52 -49.91 12.95 -3.50
CA LEU A 52 -48.87 13.98 -3.58
C LEU A 52 -47.53 13.46 -3.05
N SER A 53 -47.52 12.75 -1.92
CA SER A 53 -46.32 12.11 -1.37
C SER A 53 -45.75 11.06 -2.33
N LEU A 54 -46.61 10.23 -2.92
CA LEU A 54 -46.21 9.24 -3.92
C LEU A 54 -45.64 9.91 -5.17
N TYR A 55 -46.28 10.96 -5.66
CA TYR A 55 -45.84 11.72 -6.83
C TYR A 55 -44.49 12.42 -6.57
N LEU A 56 -44.30 13.00 -5.37
CA LEU A 56 -43.01 13.57 -4.97
C LEU A 56 -41.93 12.49 -4.88
N CYS A 57 -42.22 11.33 -4.29
CA CYS A 57 -41.28 10.22 -4.21
C CYS A 57 -40.87 9.70 -5.60
N LEU A 58 -41.86 9.49 -6.47
CA LEU A 58 -41.62 9.10 -7.87
C LEU A 58 -40.87 10.19 -8.63
N GLY A 59 -41.21 11.46 -8.44
CA GLY A 59 -40.54 12.59 -9.05
C GLY A 59 -39.07 12.69 -8.63
N VAL A 60 -38.78 12.48 -7.34
CA VAL A 60 -37.42 12.41 -6.81
C VAL A 60 -36.66 11.22 -7.42
N ALA A 61 -37.24 10.01 -7.41
CA ALA A 61 -36.63 8.84 -8.03
C ALA A 61 -36.35 9.04 -9.53
N PHE A 62 -37.29 9.68 -10.24
CA PHE A 62 -37.17 10.00 -11.66
C PHE A 62 -36.09 11.06 -11.91
N ALA A 63 -36.02 12.09 -11.08
CA ALA A 63 -34.95 13.10 -11.15
C ALA A 63 -33.56 12.48 -10.92
N PHE A 64 -33.42 11.59 -9.93
CA PHE A 64 -32.17 10.86 -9.70
C PHE A 64 -31.84 9.83 -10.80
N SER A 65 -32.83 9.30 -11.52
CA SER A 65 -32.61 8.31 -12.58
C SER A 65 -32.35 8.93 -13.95
N PHE A 66 -32.96 10.09 -14.24
CA PHE A 66 -32.98 10.68 -15.59
C PHE A 66 -32.43 12.11 -15.68
N VAL A 67 -32.51 12.91 -14.60
CA VAL A 67 -32.06 14.31 -14.62
C VAL A 67 -30.62 14.44 -14.14
N ILE A 68 -30.21 13.60 -13.19
CA ILE A 68 -28.81 13.45 -12.80
C ILE A 68 -28.25 12.31 -13.65
N PRO A 69 -27.58 12.57 -14.78
CA PRO A 69 -26.88 11.51 -15.48
C PRO A 69 -25.92 10.88 -14.47
N CYS A 70 -26.02 9.56 -14.28
CA CYS A 70 -24.93 8.81 -13.68
C CYS A 70 -23.68 9.24 -14.46
N PRO A 71 -22.66 9.83 -13.81
CA PRO A 71 -21.46 10.25 -14.52
C PRO A 71 -20.99 9.07 -15.34
N VAL A 72 -20.83 9.26 -16.66
CA VAL A 72 -20.37 8.22 -17.58
C VAL A 72 -19.01 7.78 -17.04
N ARG A 73 -19.00 6.63 -16.37
CA ARG A 73 -17.78 6.15 -15.72
C ARG A 73 -16.79 5.79 -16.81
N PRO A 74 -15.53 6.25 -16.73
CA PRO A 74 -14.52 5.73 -17.62
C PRO A 74 -14.47 4.21 -17.42
N ALA A 75 -14.72 3.47 -18.50
CA ALA A 75 -14.68 2.02 -18.47
C ALA A 75 -13.21 1.59 -18.32
N SER A 76 -12.76 1.37 -17.07
CA SER A 76 -11.43 0.82 -16.83
C SER A 76 -11.32 -0.52 -17.55
N ARG A 77 -10.37 -0.60 -18.49
CA ARG A 77 -9.95 -1.86 -19.11
C ARG A 77 -9.53 -2.83 -18.03
N THR A 78 -9.89 -4.10 -18.23
CA THR A 78 -9.56 -5.17 -17.30
C THR A 78 -8.09 -5.54 -17.35
N ALA A 79 -7.45 -5.40 -18.50
CA ALA A 79 -6.02 -5.55 -18.67
C ALA A 79 -5.49 -4.58 -19.73
N TRP A 80 -4.25 -4.13 -19.54
CA TRP A 80 -3.48 -3.38 -20.54
C TRP A 80 -1.98 -3.54 -20.28
N SER A 81 -1.18 -3.27 -21.32
CA SER A 81 0.27 -3.21 -21.21
C SER A 81 0.85 -2.03 -22.00
N ARG A 82 2.02 -1.58 -21.53
CA ARG A 82 2.86 -0.55 -22.14
C ARG A 82 4.29 -1.06 -22.20
N ALA A 83 4.90 -0.90 -23.37
CA ALA A 83 6.25 -1.35 -23.62
C ALA A 83 7.15 -0.16 -23.93
N TYR A 84 8.36 -0.20 -23.38
CA TYR A 84 9.45 0.72 -23.63
C TYR A 84 10.58 -0.06 -24.27
N ASP A 85 10.93 0.32 -25.50
CA ASP A 85 12.03 -0.30 -26.23
C ASP A 85 13.33 0.51 -26.01
N ASP A 86 14.48 -0.16 -26.08
CA ASP A 86 15.80 0.42 -25.73
C ASP A 86 15.80 1.10 -24.34
N ALA A 87 15.20 0.41 -23.36
CA ALA A 87 15.03 0.88 -21.99
C ALA A 87 15.55 -0.12 -20.96
N ALA A 88 15.79 0.36 -19.74
CA ALA A 88 16.04 -0.45 -18.56
C ALA A 88 15.23 0.10 -17.38
N ALA A 89 14.54 -0.75 -16.63
CA ALA A 89 13.64 -0.34 -15.55
C ALA A 89 14.41 -0.04 -14.26
N TYR A 90 14.01 1.02 -13.56
CA TYR A 90 14.32 1.15 -12.15
C TYR A 90 13.31 0.31 -11.34
N ALA A 91 13.71 -0.22 -10.18
CA ALA A 91 12.82 -0.95 -9.27
C ALA A 91 11.91 0.01 -8.49
N ILE A 92 11.21 0.88 -9.22
CA ILE A 92 10.37 1.96 -8.72
C ILE A 92 9.03 1.85 -9.43
N LEU A 93 7.99 1.57 -8.64
CA LEU A 93 6.61 1.52 -9.07
C LEU A 93 5.78 2.23 -7.99
N ALA A 94 5.05 3.27 -8.39
CA ALA A 94 4.18 4.02 -7.50
C ALA A 94 2.77 4.14 -8.09
N ALA A 95 1.80 4.43 -7.24
CA ALA A 95 0.42 4.66 -7.65
C ALA A 95 -0.10 5.96 -7.06
N GLY A 96 -0.88 6.70 -7.84
CA GLY A 96 -1.52 7.95 -7.44
C GLY A 96 -2.54 8.39 -8.48
N ASP A 97 -3.59 9.09 -8.08
CA ASP A 97 -4.62 9.62 -8.98
C ASP A 97 -4.10 10.92 -9.64
N ALA A 98 -3.58 10.81 -10.86
CA ALA A 98 -2.87 11.89 -11.55
C ALA A 98 -3.81 12.73 -12.43
N ASP A 99 -4.82 12.11 -13.06
CA ASP A 99 -5.80 12.83 -13.88
C ASP A 99 -7.08 13.25 -13.11
N ARG A 100 -7.13 12.96 -11.78
CA ARG A 100 -8.23 13.28 -10.85
C ARG A 100 -9.55 12.60 -11.23
N ASP A 101 -9.49 11.45 -11.91
CA ASP A 101 -10.67 10.65 -12.23
C ASP A 101 -11.12 9.73 -11.09
N ARG A 102 -10.39 9.74 -9.95
CA ARG A 102 -10.58 8.89 -8.76
C ARG A 102 -10.17 7.43 -8.95
N VAL A 103 -9.48 7.14 -10.05
CA VAL A 103 -8.81 5.89 -10.33
C VAL A 103 -7.31 6.10 -10.06
N GLN A 104 -6.65 5.11 -9.45
CA GLN A 104 -5.21 5.18 -9.27
C GLN A 104 -4.52 5.01 -10.63
N ASP A 105 -3.58 5.90 -10.94
CA ASP A 105 -2.68 5.81 -12.08
C ASP A 105 -1.34 5.22 -11.64
N LEU A 106 -0.53 4.81 -12.62
CA LEU A 106 0.75 4.14 -12.36
C LEU A 106 1.92 4.99 -12.79
N LEU A 107 2.84 5.22 -11.86
CA LEU A 107 4.10 5.90 -12.10
C LEU A 107 5.24 4.88 -12.15
N VAL A 108 6.03 4.95 -13.22
CA VAL A 108 7.19 4.08 -13.43
C VAL A 108 8.40 4.92 -13.79
N ALA A 109 9.58 4.45 -13.35
CA ALA A 109 10.85 5.04 -13.73
C ALA A 109 11.66 4.06 -14.59
N PHE A 110 12.27 4.56 -15.65
CA PHE A 110 13.11 3.79 -16.55
C PHE A 110 14.22 4.66 -17.13
N GLN A 111 15.34 4.06 -17.48
CA GLN A 111 16.41 4.68 -18.24
C GLN A 111 16.20 4.42 -19.72
N ALA A 112 16.15 5.47 -20.54
CA ALA A 112 15.87 5.36 -21.97
C ALA A 112 17.08 5.76 -22.81
N GLY A 113 17.30 5.05 -23.93
CA GLY A 113 18.34 5.38 -24.91
C GLY A 113 17.94 6.41 -25.96
N PRO A 114 18.93 6.86 -26.78
CA PRO A 114 18.70 7.84 -27.84
C PRO A 114 17.70 7.37 -28.91
N GLY A 115 17.54 6.04 -29.06
CA GLY A 115 16.64 5.42 -30.04
C GLY A 115 15.32 4.95 -29.45
N SER A 116 15.06 5.21 -28.17
CA SER A 116 13.82 4.80 -27.51
C SER A 116 12.63 5.50 -28.16
N ARG A 117 11.71 4.72 -28.72
CA ARG A 117 10.45 5.18 -29.31
C ARG A 117 9.30 4.48 -28.60
N ASN A 118 8.35 5.24 -28.07
CA ASN A 118 7.10 4.69 -27.57
C ASN A 118 6.27 4.18 -28.75
N ALA A 119 5.61 3.01 -28.57
CA ALA A 119 4.77 2.39 -29.61
C ALA A 119 3.45 3.14 -29.89
N SER A 120 3.12 4.18 -29.13
CA SER A 120 1.97 5.05 -29.34
C SER A 120 2.45 6.47 -29.59
N GLY A 121 2.39 6.94 -30.84
CA GLY A 121 2.83 8.26 -31.28
C GLY A 121 1.99 9.44 -30.76
N ALA A 122 1.77 9.51 -29.45
CA ALA A 122 1.34 10.72 -28.77
C ALA A 122 2.58 11.54 -28.43
N ASP A 123 2.55 12.80 -28.86
CA ASP A 123 3.52 13.88 -28.69
C ASP A 123 4.56 13.65 -27.58
N GLN A 124 5.78 13.29 -27.98
CA GLN A 124 6.95 13.25 -27.10
C GLN A 124 7.24 14.67 -26.60
N GLU A 125 6.78 15.01 -25.41
CA GLU A 125 7.36 16.13 -24.65
C GLU A 125 8.55 15.61 -23.85
N GLY A 126 9.77 15.97 -24.24
CA GLY A 126 10.97 15.75 -23.44
C GLY A 126 11.93 14.70 -24.01
N SER A 127 12.86 15.11 -24.87
CA SER A 127 14.11 14.35 -25.06
C SER A 127 15.05 14.56 -23.86
N CYS A 128 16.05 13.68 -23.66
CA CYS A 128 17.09 13.92 -22.63
C CYS A 128 17.71 15.32 -22.77
N SER A 129 17.93 15.76 -24.01
CA SER A 129 18.48 17.08 -24.33
C SER A 129 17.57 18.23 -23.91
N GLU A 130 16.25 18.08 -24.03
CA GLU A 130 15.28 19.09 -23.56
C GLU A 130 15.26 19.18 -22.03
N GLY A 131 15.54 18.07 -21.34
CA GLY A 131 15.78 18.05 -19.89
C GLY A 131 17.18 18.51 -19.48
N GLY A 132 18.07 18.85 -20.42
CA GLY A 132 19.46 19.24 -20.13
C GLY A 132 20.40 18.07 -19.79
N PHE A 133 20.03 16.83 -20.10
CA PHE A 133 20.80 15.62 -19.83
C PHE A 133 21.40 14.99 -21.09
N ALA A 134 22.50 14.26 -20.94
CA ALA A 134 23.03 13.43 -22.02
C ALA A 134 22.27 12.11 -22.10
N ALA A 135 22.00 11.60 -23.31
CA ALA A 135 21.42 10.27 -23.45
C ALA A 135 22.48 9.18 -23.17
N PRO A 136 22.14 8.08 -22.46
CA PRO A 136 20.83 7.78 -21.86
C PRO A 136 20.60 8.53 -20.55
N CYS A 137 19.34 8.91 -20.29
CA CYS A 137 18.93 9.57 -19.05
C CYS A 137 17.72 8.86 -18.42
N ALA A 138 17.41 9.22 -17.17
CA ALA A 138 16.27 8.67 -16.44
C ALA A 138 14.98 9.43 -16.75
N PHE A 139 13.93 8.66 -17.01
CA PHE A 139 12.57 9.13 -17.24
C PHE A 139 11.64 8.66 -16.13
N VAL A 140 10.63 9.48 -15.86
CA VAL A 140 9.45 9.09 -15.10
C VAL A 140 8.24 9.29 -16.00
N ALA A 141 7.33 8.32 -15.99
CA ALA A 141 6.08 8.39 -16.74
C ALA A 141 4.90 8.01 -15.85
N ALA A 142 3.78 8.71 -16.02
CA ALA A 142 2.49 8.36 -15.45
C ALA A 142 1.58 7.76 -16.53
N HIS A 143 0.92 6.65 -16.21
CA HIS A 143 -0.03 5.97 -17.10
C HIS A 143 -1.39 5.86 -16.44
N SER A 144 -2.44 6.21 -17.19
CA SER A 144 -3.81 6.11 -16.71
C SER A 144 -4.11 4.68 -16.28
N GLY A 145 -4.58 4.52 -15.05
CA GLY A 145 -4.99 3.23 -14.54
C GLY A 145 -6.12 2.61 -15.38
N THR A 146 -6.97 3.44 -15.98
CA THR A 146 -8.13 2.99 -16.73
C THR A 146 -7.76 2.23 -18.01
N ASN A 147 -6.81 2.72 -18.79
CA ASN A 147 -6.55 2.20 -20.14
C ASN A 147 -5.05 2.11 -20.51
N GLY A 148 -4.18 2.54 -19.60
CA GLY A 148 -2.72 2.59 -19.75
C GLY A 148 -2.21 3.75 -20.59
N SER A 149 -3.02 4.70 -21.04
CA SER A 149 -2.54 5.85 -21.82
C SER A 149 -1.52 6.64 -21.01
N THR A 150 -0.42 7.03 -21.64
CA THR A 150 0.55 7.94 -21.03
C THR A 150 -0.14 9.28 -20.75
N LEU A 151 -0.17 9.68 -19.48
CA LEU A 151 -0.65 10.99 -19.05
C LEU A 151 0.44 12.05 -19.26
N TRP A 152 1.66 11.72 -18.84
CA TRP A 152 2.86 12.49 -19.09
C TRP A 152 4.09 11.58 -18.97
N GLU A 153 5.18 12.00 -19.60
CA GLU A 153 6.50 11.37 -19.54
C GLU A 153 7.54 12.48 -19.53
N ARG A 154 8.54 12.38 -18.65
CA ARG A 154 9.50 13.47 -18.42
C ARG A 154 10.91 12.94 -18.13
N PRO A 155 11.95 13.54 -18.71
CA PRO A 155 13.31 13.33 -18.25
C PRO A 155 13.50 14.01 -16.89
N VAL A 156 14.05 13.30 -15.91
CA VAL A 156 14.15 13.81 -14.52
C VAL A 156 15.58 13.93 -14.00
N ALA A 157 16.52 13.12 -14.51
CA ALA A 157 17.92 13.12 -14.07
C ALA A 157 18.81 12.42 -15.11
N GLN A 158 20.14 12.62 -15.03
CA GLN A 158 21.09 11.79 -15.78
C GLN A 158 21.00 10.33 -15.31
N GLU A 159 20.90 10.14 -13.99
CA GLU A 159 20.62 8.87 -13.34
C GLU A 159 19.74 9.11 -12.11
N LEU A 160 18.66 8.34 -11.99
CA LEU A 160 17.76 8.42 -10.86
C LEU A 160 18.28 7.54 -9.72
N LEU A 161 18.45 8.12 -8.53
CA LEU A 161 18.92 7.40 -7.34
C LEU A 161 17.74 6.94 -6.47
N LEU A 162 16.76 7.82 -6.23
CA LEU A 162 15.58 7.55 -5.42
C LEU A 162 14.36 8.31 -5.93
N MET A 163 13.17 7.75 -5.66
CA MET A 163 11.88 8.36 -5.96
C MET A 163 10.89 7.96 -4.87
N ASP A 164 10.16 8.93 -4.34
CA ASP A 164 9.08 8.72 -3.39
C ASP A 164 7.87 9.58 -3.77
N CYS A 165 6.76 8.95 -4.14
CA CYS A 165 5.50 9.59 -4.51
C CYS A 165 4.44 9.58 -3.41
N SER A 166 4.82 9.26 -2.17
CA SER A 166 3.93 9.35 -1.01
C SER A 166 3.82 10.77 -0.45
N VAL A 167 4.45 11.74 -1.12
CA VAL A 167 4.57 13.11 -0.66
C VAL A 167 3.34 13.92 -1.09
N GLU A 168 2.84 14.72 -0.16
CA GLU A 168 1.88 15.78 -0.43
C GLU A 168 2.54 17.13 -0.17
N HIS A 169 2.40 18.05 -1.12
CA HIS A 169 2.95 19.39 -1.04
C HIS A 169 1.86 20.43 -1.34
N GLY A 170 1.56 21.29 -0.36
CA GLY A 170 0.49 22.29 -0.49
C GLY A 170 -0.91 21.70 -0.70
N GLY A 171 -1.15 20.46 -0.25
CA GLY A 171 -2.41 19.74 -0.46
C GLY A 171 -2.55 19.08 -1.86
N SER A 172 -1.50 19.08 -2.67
CA SER A 172 -1.43 18.35 -3.94
C SER A 172 -0.47 17.16 -3.84
N PRO A 173 -0.76 16.03 -4.50
CA PRO A 173 0.16 14.89 -4.59
C PRO A 173 1.41 15.25 -5.39
N ALA A 174 2.57 14.77 -4.96
CA ALA A 174 3.85 15.05 -5.57
C ALA A 174 4.82 13.86 -5.43
N CYS A 175 5.87 13.85 -6.25
CA CYS A 175 6.98 12.91 -6.13
C CYS A 175 8.27 13.63 -5.81
N LEU A 176 8.95 13.21 -4.74
CA LEU A 176 10.28 13.66 -4.39
C LEU A 176 11.31 12.73 -5.03
N LEU A 177 12.23 13.31 -5.80
CA LEU A 177 13.23 12.61 -6.60
C LEU A 177 14.63 13.02 -6.16
N VAL A 178 15.55 12.07 -6.14
CA VAL A 178 16.97 12.35 -5.98
C VAL A 178 17.71 11.85 -7.20
N GLY A 179 18.34 12.77 -7.92
CA GLY A 179 19.09 12.49 -9.14
C GLY A 179 20.60 12.60 -8.97
N ASN A 180 21.34 12.03 -9.91
CA ASN A 180 22.76 12.29 -10.16
C ASN A 180 22.87 13.10 -11.47
N PRO A 181 23.63 14.21 -11.55
CA PRO A 181 24.33 14.90 -10.45
C PRO A 181 23.38 15.27 -9.30
N ALA A 182 23.93 15.29 -8.08
CA ALA A 182 23.17 15.40 -6.82
C ALA A 182 22.16 16.57 -6.85
N SER A 183 20.89 16.21 -7.05
CA SER A 183 19.77 17.14 -7.17
C SER A 183 18.55 16.57 -6.42
N LEU A 184 17.81 17.44 -5.75
CA LEU A 184 16.55 17.12 -5.09
C LEU A 184 15.47 17.84 -5.88
N THR A 185 14.55 17.06 -6.43
CA THR A 185 13.50 17.57 -7.31
C THR A 185 12.14 17.18 -6.77
N LEU A 186 11.22 18.14 -6.69
CA LEU A 186 9.82 17.87 -6.42
C LEU A 186 9.02 17.95 -7.71
N LEU A 187 8.45 16.82 -8.11
CA LEU A 187 7.64 16.67 -9.31
C LEU A 187 6.16 16.74 -8.93
N ASP A 188 5.39 17.53 -9.66
CA ASP A 188 3.95 17.52 -9.60
C ASP A 188 3.41 16.21 -10.20
N LEU A 189 2.63 15.45 -9.43
CA LEU A 189 2.17 14.12 -9.87
C LEU A 189 1.17 14.21 -11.03
N GLU A 190 0.39 15.29 -11.13
CA GLU A 190 -0.68 15.43 -12.11
C GLU A 190 -0.15 15.86 -13.48
N THR A 191 0.83 16.77 -13.50
CA THR A 191 1.35 17.38 -14.72
C THR A 191 2.73 16.85 -15.13
N GLY A 192 3.42 16.17 -14.22
CA GLY A 192 4.83 15.81 -14.38
C GLY A 192 5.76 17.02 -14.40
N GLN A 193 5.30 18.23 -14.05
CA GLN A 193 6.15 19.41 -14.05
C GLN A 193 6.97 19.51 -12.75
N THR A 194 8.21 19.95 -12.90
CA THR A 194 9.07 20.26 -11.75
C THR A 194 8.56 21.49 -11.03
N ARG A 195 8.19 21.34 -9.75
CA ARG A 195 7.81 22.47 -8.89
C ARG A 195 9.03 23.23 -8.40
N TRP A 196 10.07 22.49 -8.01
CA TRP A 196 11.39 23.02 -7.70
C TRP A 196 12.43 21.93 -7.91
N ASN A 197 13.66 22.36 -8.20
CA ASN A 197 14.83 21.51 -8.35
C ASN A 197 16.03 22.23 -7.78
N GLU A 198 16.59 21.66 -6.71
CA GLU A 198 17.70 22.26 -5.98
C GLU A 198 18.93 21.36 -6.02
N ALA A 199 20.08 21.99 -6.17
CA ALA A 199 21.36 21.28 -6.11
C ALA A 199 21.63 20.82 -4.68
N VAL A 200 22.04 19.57 -4.53
CA VAL A 200 22.23 18.96 -3.22
C VAL A 200 23.70 18.82 -2.88
N SER A 201 24.09 19.36 -1.72
CA SER A 201 25.46 19.23 -1.21
C SER A 201 25.60 18.03 -0.26
N LEU A 202 25.58 16.82 -0.81
CA LEU A 202 25.77 15.58 -0.01
C LEU A 202 27.26 15.37 0.39
N GLY A 203 28.16 16.07 -0.30
CA GLY A 203 29.61 15.94 -0.19
C GLY A 203 30.17 14.86 -1.13
N ALA A 204 31.47 14.95 -1.42
CA ALA A 204 32.13 14.03 -2.34
C ALA A 204 32.02 12.58 -1.86
N ASN A 205 31.79 11.65 -2.80
CA ASN A 205 31.71 10.19 -2.55
C ASN A 205 30.62 9.78 -1.56
N SER A 206 29.49 10.48 -1.55
CA SER A 206 28.35 10.13 -0.72
C SER A 206 27.28 9.37 -1.51
N THR A 207 26.61 8.41 -0.85
CA THR A 207 25.47 7.68 -1.39
C THR A 207 24.21 8.05 -0.62
N VAL A 208 23.14 8.37 -1.34
CA VAL A 208 21.86 8.72 -0.72
C VAL A 208 21.19 7.46 -0.17
N LEU A 209 20.64 7.54 1.03
CA LEU A 209 19.99 6.43 1.69
C LEU A 209 18.46 6.50 1.53
N SER A 210 17.86 5.35 1.26
CA SER A 210 16.41 5.16 1.21
C SER A 210 15.87 4.74 2.59
N PRO A 211 14.65 5.15 2.99
CA PRO A 211 13.73 6.05 2.30
C PRO A 211 14.00 7.54 2.58
N LEU A 212 13.40 8.42 1.78
CA LEU A 212 13.31 9.84 2.09
C LEU A 212 12.29 10.03 3.23
N LEU A 213 12.56 10.94 4.17
CA LEU A 213 11.69 11.11 5.35
C LEU A 213 10.98 12.45 5.31
N LYS A 214 9.64 12.44 5.29
CA LYS A 214 8.81 13.59 5.61
C LYS A 214 8.84 13.82 7.12
N ILE A 215 9.20 15.02 7.54
CA ILE A 215 9.30 15.41 8.95
C ILE A 215 8.36 16.59 9.24
N PRO A 216 8.08 16.91 10.51
CA PRO A 216 7.33 18.12 10.86
C PRO A 216 7.99 19.39 10.29
N ASP A 217 7.19 20.43 10.13
CA ASP A 217 7.64 21.78 9.79
C ASP A 217 8.60 22.31 10.88
N ILE A 218 9.88 22.42 10.53
CA ILE A 218 10.98 22.87 11.40
C ILE A 218 11.26 24.36 11.19
N ASP A 219 11.17 24.87 9.96
CA ASP A 219 11.45 26.27 9.63
C ASP A 219 10.24 27.22 9.86
N LYS A 220 9.08 26.65 10.18
CA LYS A 220 7.81 27.30 10.52
C LYS A 220 7.18 28.06 9.36
N ASP A 221 7.36 27.56 8.14
CA ASP A 221 6.75 28.12 6.94
C ASP A 221 5.33 27.57 6.65
N GLY A 222 4.87 26.60 7.44
CA GLY A 222 3.56 25.95 7.32
C GLY A 222 3.55 24.69 6.47
N VAL A 223 4.68 24.27 5.89
CA VAL A 223 4.83 23.08 5.06
C VAL A 223 5.72 22.06 5.77
N PRO A 224 5.36 20.76 5.81
CA PRO A 224 6.25 19.73 6.34
C PRO A 224 7.56 19.63 5.56
N ASP A 225 8.67 19.50 6.28
CA ASP A 225 10.02 19.47 5.73
C ASP A 225 10.48 18.05 5.37
N PHE A 226 11.68 17.94 4.80
CA PHE A 226 12.30 16.66 4.45
C PHE A 226 13.64 16.46 5.15
N LEU A 227 13.90 15.21 5.53
CA LEU A 227 15.18 14.73 6.03
C LEU A 227 15.73 13.68 5.07
N VAL A 228 16.91 13.96 4.50
CA VAL A 228 17.64 13.05 3.62
C VAL A 228 18.93 12.65 4.33
N PHE A 229 19.25 11.35 4.27
CA PHE A 229 20.52 10.84 4.76
C PHE A 229 21.44 10.48 3.61
N ALA A 230 22.72 10.77 3.79
CA ALA A 230 23.77 10.37 2.86
C ALA A 230 24.94 9.72 3.59
N ALA A 231 25.35 8.55 3.13
CA ALA A 231 26.50 7.83 3.68
C ALA A 231 27.78 8.18 2.92
N ALA A 232 28.83 8.56 3.64
CA ALA A 232 30.19 8.74 3.12
C ALA A 232 31.12 7.84 3.93
N GLY A 233 31.40 6.64 3.43
CA GLY A 233 32.12 5.62 4.18
C GLY A 233 31.32 5.12 5.39
N GLN A 234 31.78 5.43 6.60
CA GLN A 234 31.11 5.05 7.86
C GLN A 234 30.34 6.20 8.52
N GLU A 235 30.41 7.40 7.93
CA GLU A 235 29.67 8.57 8.41
C GLU A 235 28.36 8.71 7.63
N ILE A 236 27.29 9.00 8.36
CA ILE A 236 25.98 9.32 7.82
C ILE A 236 25.72 10.78 8.09
N LYS A 237 25.53 11.55 7.04
CA LYS A 237 25.14 12.95 7.13
C LYS A 237 23.64 13.07 7.17
N SER A 238 23.13 13.89 8.08
CA SER A 238 21.73 14.32 8.12
C SER A 238 21.59 15.66 7.42
N CYS A 239 20.75 15.72 6.39
CA CYS A 239 20.51 16.92 5.61
C CYS A 239 19.03 17.29 5.65
N PHE A 240 18.72 18.48 6.16
CA PHE A 240 17.36 19.00 6.30
C PHE A 240 17.03 19.93 5.12
N TYR A 241 15.87 19.74 4.51
CA TYR A 241 15.41 20.52 3.35
C TYR A 241 14.03 21.10 3.63
N SER A 242 13.87 22.38 3.30
CA SER A 242 12.57 23.04 3.38
C SER A 242 11.59 22.37 2.42
N GLY A 243 10.40 22.04 2.91
CA GLY A 243 9.33 21.47 2.09
C GLY A 243 8.86 22.41 0.97
N THR A 244 8.95 23.73 1.20
CA THR A 244 8.48 24.78 0.29
C THR A 244 9.36 24.98 -0.92
N PHE A 245 10.67 25.09 -0.70
CA PHE A 245 11.61 25.47 -1.76
C PHE A 245 12.61 24.37 -2.11
N GLY A 246 12.66 23.28 -1.34
CA GLY A 246 13.70 22.25 -1.50
C GLY A 246 15.09 22.72 -1.09
N THR A 247 15.22 23.94 -0.57
CA THR A 247 16.52 24.51 -0.18
C THR A 247 17.03 23.81 1.07
N GLN A 248 18.30 23.39 1.03
CA GLN A 248 18.98 22.83 2.18
C GLN A 248 19.09 23.89 3.29
N MET A 249 18.56 23.58 4.47
CA MET A 249 18.80 24.39 5.67
C MET A 249 20.29 24.29 6.00
N LYS A 250 20.97 25.41 6.33
CA LYS A 250 22.45 25.52 6.43
C LYS A 250 23.10 24.76 7.60
N PHE A 251 22.69 23.51 7.83
CA PHE A 251 23.06 22.71 8.98
C PHE A 251 23.16 21.24 8.55
N SER A 252 24.25 20.57 8.90
CA SER A 252 24.47 19.14 8.64
C SER A 252 25.00 18.51 9.91
N GLY A 253 24.30 17.50 10.43
CA GLY A 253 24.83 16.63 11.47
C GLY A 253 25.55 15.44 10.83
N SER A 254 26.46 14.80 11.57
CA SER A 254 27.02 13.50 11.18
C SER A 254 26.84 12.48 12.31
N LEU A 255 26.56 11.25 11.90
CA LEU A 255 26.45 10.08 12.77
C LEU A 255 27.47 9.05 12.32
N HIS A 256 28.09 8.36 13.27
CA HIS A 256 28.97 7.25 12.97
C HIS A 256 28.25 5.92 13.23
N LEU A 257 27.70 5.31 12.17
CA LEU A 257 27.00 4.02 12.24
C LEU A 257 27.55 3.07 11.17
N PRO A 258 28.67 2.38 11.46
CA PRO A 258 29.30 1.49 10.48
C PRO A 258 28.39 0.32 10.14
N GLY A 259 28.28 0.02 8.84
CA GLY A 259 27.47 -1.09 8.35
C GLY A 259 25.97 -0.86 8.48
N LEU A 260 25.52 0.39 8.32
CA LEU A 260 24.10 0.72 8.21
C LEU A 260 23.47 -0.06 7.06
N ILE A 261 22.34 -0.71 7.33
CA ILE A 261 21.53 -1.43 6.35
C ILE A 261 20.35 -0.56 5.90
N GLY A 262 19.71 0.15 6.81
CA GLY A 262 18.61 1.05 6.49
C GLY A 262 18.11 1.85 7.68
N HIS A 263 17.07 2.64 7.44
CA HIS A 263 16.42 3.47 8.46
C HIS A 263 14.92 3.64 8.22
N LEU A 264 14.18 4.06 9.24
CA LEU A 264 12.77 4.45 9.12
C LEU A 264 12.36 5.51 10.15
N LEU A 265 11.29 6.26 9.86
CA LEU A 265 10.69 7.19 10.80
C LEU A 265 9.60 6.51 11.63
N HIS A 266 9.72 6.61 12.96
CA HIS A 266 8.75 6.16 13.94
C HIS A 266 8.19 7.34 14.73
N VAL A 267 6.88 7.33 14.96
CA VAL A 267 6.20 8.35 15.78
C VAL A 267 5.63 7.66 17.01
N THR A 268 6.02 8.08 18.20
CA THR A 268 5.51 7.51 19.47
C THR A 268 4.08 7.98 19.74
N LYS A 269 3.40 7.39 20.74
CA LYS A 269 2.03 7.83 21.13
C LYS A 269 2.01 9.27 21.67
N SER A 270 3.13 9.77 22.18
CA SER A 270 3.29 11.16 22.61
C SER A 270 3.49 12.15 21.45
N GLY A 271 3.61 11.65 20.22
CA GLY A 271 3.87 12.44 19.01
C GLY A 271 5.34 12.83 18.83
N ALA A 272 6.26 12.19 19.57
CA ALA A 272 7.69 12.38 19.37
C ALA A 272 8.18 11.59 18.14
N HIS A 273 9.05 12.20 17.36
CA HIS A 273 9.56 11.64 16.11
C HIS A 273 10.95 11.06 16.35
N TYR A 274 11.13 9.78 16.04
CA TYR A 274 12.39 9.06 16.19
C TYR A 274 12.78 8.42 14.85
N ILE A 275 14.05 8.55 14.49
CA ILE A 275 14.62 7.86 13.35
C ILE A 275 15.28 6.60 13.88
N LEU A 276 14.81 5.46 13.40
CA LEU A 276 15.37 4.16 13.69
C LEU A 276 16.41 3.84 12.63
N PHE A 277 17.67 3.67 13.02
CA PHE A 277 18.75 3.20 12.15
C PHE A 277 19.10 1.77 12.53
N TYR A 278 19.27 0.88 11.57
CA TYR A 278 19.68 -0.49 11.87
C TYR A 278 20.90 -0.91 11.07
N THR A 279 21.79 -1.59 11.78
CA THR A 279 22.94 -2.31 11.25
C THR A 279 22.66 -3.81 11.41
N ALA A 280 23.53 -4.67 10.90
CA ALA A 280 23.43 -6.11 11.17
C ALA A 280 23.36 -6.42 12.68
N LYS A 281 24.03 -5.63 13.53
CA LYS A 281 24.21 -5.97 14.95
C LYS A 281 23.22 -5.31 15.89
N ALA A 282 22.77 -4.10 15.56
CA ALA A 282 22.02 -3.26 16.48
C ALA A 282 21.03 -2.34 15.76
N LEU A 283 19.92 -2.10 16.46
CA LEU A 283 18.92 -1.09 16.15
C LEU A 283 19.16 0.13 17.05
N PHE A 284 19.32 1.30 16.45
CA PHE A 284 19.54 2.57 17.13
C PHE A 284 18.32 3.48 16.93
N ALA A 285 18.01 4.29 17.92
CA ALA A 285 16.94 5.27 17.84
C ALA A 285 17.45 6.65 18.26
N TYR A 286 17.31 7.62 17.35
CA TYR A 286 17.67 9.02 17.58
C TYR A 286 16.42 9.87 17.47
N SER A 287 16.20 10.75 18.44
CA SER A 287 15.08 11.70 18.34
C SER A 287 15.36 12.70 17.23
N LEU A 288 14.32 13.17 16.53
CA LEU A 288 14.46 14.24 15.54
C LEU A 288 15.07 15.50 16.19
N LYS A 289 14.76 15.74 17.46
CA LYS A 289 15.32 16.82 18.26
C LYS A 289 16.84 16.68 18.43
N GLU A 290 17.33 15.49 18.74
CA GLU A 290 18.76 15.20 18.90
C GLU A 290 19.49 15.37 17.56
N LEU A 291 18.96 14.81 16.47
CA LEU A 291 19.53 14.96 15.12
C LEU A 291 19.63 16.43 14.71
N TYR A 292 18.57 17.20 14.97
CA TYR A 292 18.54 18.62 14.67
C TYR A 292 19.49 19.42 15.58
N HIS A 293 19.56 19.07 16.87
CA HIS A 293 20.53 19.67 17.81
C HIS A 293 21.97 19.43 17.38
N MET A 294 22.31 18.24 16.87
CA MET A 294 23.65 17.95 16.33
C MET A 294 23.96 18.77 15.08
N ALA A 295 22.96 19.11 14.26
CA ALA A 295 23.15 19.88 13.04
C ALA A 295 23.28 21.40 13.32
N VAL A 296 22.49 21.95 14.24
CA VAL A 296 22.35 23.41 14.44
C VAL A 296 22.99 23.92 15.74
N GLY A 297 23.21 23.04 16.72
CA GLY A 297 23.60 23.41 18.08
C GLY A 297 22.41 23.83 18.97
N PRO A 298 22.66 24.18 20.25
CA PRO A 298 21.64 24.33 21.28
C PRO A 298 20.77 25.59 21.18
N ALA A 299 21.13 26.57 20.35
CA ALA A 299 20.50 27.90 20.35
C ALA A 299 19.25 28.01 19.45
N SER A 300 18.85 26.94 18.75
CA SER A 300 17.74 27.03 17.78
C SER A 300 16.36 27.00 18.44
N ALA A 301 15.51 27.96 18.11
CA ALA A 301 14.12 28.02 18.57
C ALA A 301 13.26 26.85 18.07
N ALA A 302 13.67 26.15 17.00
CA ALA A 302 12.98 24.95 16.51
C ALA A 302 13.16 23.74 17.45
N LEU A 303 14.20 23.71 18.29
CA LEU A 303 14.36 22.68 19.30
C LEU A 303 13.26 22.69 20.37
N ALA A 304 12.59 23.84 20.55
CA ALA A 304 11.50 23.97 21.52
C ALA A 304 10.20 23.31 21.05
N SER A 305 9.97 23.21 19.74
CA SER A 305 8.77 22.55 19.17
C SER A 305 8.94 21.03 19.03
N LEU A 306 10.19 20.54 18.92
CA LEU A 306 10.48 19.12 18.81
C LEU A 306 10.37 18.40 20.16
N LYS A 307 9.66 17.27 20.16
CA LYS A 307 9.38 16.45 21.35
C LYS A 307 10.29 15.24 21.43
N GLU A 308 10.52 14.78 22.66
CA GLU A 308 11.16 13.51 23.00
C GLU A 308 10.24 12.72 23.92
N ASP A 309 10.29 11.40 23.83
CA ASP A 309 9.45 10.50 24.61
C ASP A 309 10.23 9.98 25.83
N ALA A 310 9.71 10.25 27.03
CA ALA A 310 10.41 9.92 28.27
C ALA A 310 10.66 8.41 28.45
N GLU A 311 9.75 7.55 27.98
CA GLU A 311 9.92 6.09 28.08
C GLU A 311 11.05 5.62 27.17
N TRP A 312 11.11 6.15 25.95
CA TRP A 312 12.19 5.88 24.99
C TRP A 312 13.54 6.36 25.51
N GLU A 313 13.62 7.61 25.96
CA GLU A 313 14.85 8.17 26.51
C GLU A 313 15.34 7.38 27.72
N MET A 314 14.44 6.93 28.61
CA MET A 314 14.78 6.10 29.75
C MET A 314 15.30 4.72 29.34
N ALA A 315 14.65 4.06 28.37
CA ALA A 315 15.04 2.73 27.89
C ALA A 315 16.43 2.73 27.23
N MET A 316 16.83 3.83 26.61
CA MET A 316 18.08 3.97 25.85
C MET A 316 19.22 4.65 26.61
N ARG A 317 18.94 5.30 27.75
CA ARG A 317 19.86 6.19 28.47
C ARG A 317 21.25 5.61 28.72
N HIS A 318 21.32 4.31 29.01
CA HIS A 318 22.56 3.61 29.33
C HIS A 318 23.07 2.69 28.22
N LYS A 319 22.44 2.75 27.04
CA LYS A 319 22.68 1.82 25.92
C LYS A 319 23.17 2.52 24.65
N ALA A 320 23.71 3.73 24.76
CA ALA A 320 24.21 4.49 23.61
C ALA A 320 23.21 4.51 22.44
N ARG A 321 21.94 4.83 22.73
CA ARG A 321 20.81 4.88 21.78
C ARG A 321 20.37 3.54 21.18
N GLN A 322 20.89 2.41 21.66
CA GLN A 322 20.45 1.09 21.17
C GLN A 322 19.09 0.68 21.76
N VAL A 323 18.20 0.25 20.88
CA VAL A 323 16.93 -0.37 21.24
C VAL A 323 17.20 -1.79 21.73
N PRO A 324 16.69 -2.18 22.92
CA PRO A 324 16.85 -3.54 23.41
C PRO A 324 16.07 -4.55 22.56
N LEU A 325 16.78 -5.56 22.06
CA LEU A 325 16.21 -6.69 21.33
C LEU A 325 16.46 -7.98 22.13
N ALA A 326 15.46 -8.86 22.20
CA ALA A 326 15.57 -10.13 22.91
C ALA A 326 16.09 -11.27 22.01
N SER A 327 15.87 -11.17 20.71
CA SER A 327 16.33 -12.17 19.74
C SER A 327 17.85 -12.10 19.49
N SER A 328 18.38 -13.10 18.80
CA SER A 328 19.77 -13.13 18.33
C SER A 328 19.84 -13.18 16.79
N GLY A 329 21.03 -13.02 16.24
CA GLY A 329 21.28 -12.99 14.80
C GLY A 329 21.34 -11.58 14.21
N ASP A 330 21.69 -11.53 12.93
CA ASP A 330 21.89 -10.26 12.23
C ASP A 330 20.55 -9.66 11.80
N ILE A 331 20.31 -8.39 12.08
CA ILE A 331 19.13 -7.66 11.62
C ILE A 331 19.22 -7.51 10.09
N GLN A 332 18.14 -7.86 9.40
CA GLN A 332 18.03 -7.75 7.94
C GLN A 332 17.01 -6.70 7.55
N TYR A 333 15.85 -6.67 8.23
CA TYR A 333 14.78 -5.73 7.94
C TYR A 333 14.14 -5.22 9.24
N VAL A 334 13.68 -3.99 9.21
CA VAL A 334 12.88 -3.38 10.28
C VAL A 334 11.68 -2.73 9.61
N THR A 335 10.47 -3.05 10.04
CA THR A 335 9.23 -2.50 9.46
C THR A 335 8.23 -2.13 10.55
N LYS A 336 7.37 -1.14 10.28
CA LYS A 336 6.29 -0.75 11.20
C LYS A 336 5.06 -1.63 10.93
N MET A 337 4.42 -2.14 11.97
CA MET A 337 3.18 -2.92 11.83
C MET A 337 1.96 -2.10 11.34
N SER A 338 2.05 -0.77 11.43
CA SER A 338 1.05 0.19 10.98
C SER A 338 1.68 1.58 10.88
N GLU A 339 1.11 2.46 10.06
CA GLU A 339 1.51 3.87 9.99
C GLU A 339 1.02 4.72 11.17
N LYS A 340 0.21 4.15 12.07
CA LYS A 340 -0.32 4.84 13.25
C LYS A 340 0.77 5.11 14.29
N SER A 341 0.64 6.24 14.98
CA SER A 341 1.53 6.59 16.09
C SER A 341 1.53 5.52 17.19
N GLY A 342 2.72 5.14 17.64
CA GLY A 342 2.93 4.07 18.62
C GLY A 342 2.78 2.66 18.06
N SER A 343 2.77 2.49 16.73
CA SER A 343 2.76 1.18 16.09
C SER A 343 3.91 0.31 16.60
N HIS A 344 3.67 -0.99 16.73
CA HIS A 344 4.73 -1.95 17.02
C HIS A 344 5.72 -2.05 15.84
N ILE A 345 6.95 -2.44 16.16
CA ILE A 345 8.08 -2.51 15.25
C ILE A 345 8.44 -3.97 15.07
N LEU A 346 8.39 -4.47 13.84
CA LEU A 346 8.80 -5.81 13.49
C LEU A 346 10.27 -5.80 13.08
N VAL A 347 11.07 -6.66 13.71
CA VAL A 347 12.50 -6.81 13.45
C VAL A 347 12.75 -8.20 12.90
N ALA A 348 13.06 -8.28 11.60
CA ALA A 348 13.42 -9.51 10.92
C ALA A 348 14.93 -9.69 10.97
N ARG A 349 15.38 -10.79 11.58
CA ARG A 349 16.78 -11.15 11.73
C ARG A 349 17.07 -12.45 10.99
N SER A 350 18.35 -12.75 10.79
CA SER A 350 18.82 -13.88 9.97
C SER A 350 18.24 -15.24 10.35
N ALA A 351 17.78 -15.41 11.60
CA ALA A 351 17.12 -16.64 12.05
C ALA A 351 15.85 -16.44 12.89
N MET A 352 15.46 -15.21 13.16
CA MET A 352 14.41 -14.90 14.13
C MET A 352 13.57 -13.73 13.64
N LEU A 353 12.28 -13.78 13.90
CA LEU A 353 11.38 -12.64 13.76
C LEU A 353 10.96 -12.19 15.16
N GLU A 354 11.16 -10.92 15.47
CA GLU A 354 10.83 -10.33 16.77
C GLU A 354 9.88 -9.16 16.59
N LEU A 355 8.85 -9.09 17.43
CA LEU A 355 8.01 -7.91 17.53
C LEU A 355 8.35 -7.10 18.78
N VAL A 356 8.65 -5.82 18.59
CA VAL A 356 8.98 -4.87 19.64
C VAL A 356 7.83 -3.89 19.84
N ASN A 357 7.47 -3.64 21.09
CA ASN A 357 6.47 -2.65 21.44
C ASN A 357 7.00 -1.24 21.07
N GLY A 358 6.40 -0.59 20.07
CA GLY A 358 6.84 0.73 19.61
C GLY A 358 6.55 1.91 20.55
N GLN A 359 6.01 1.67 21.75
CA GLN A 359 5.94 2.68 22.80
C GLN A 359 6.96 2.37 23.92
N GLN A 360 7.00 1.12 24.40
CA GLN A 360 7.82 0.74 25.56
C GLN A 360 9.19 0.15 25.21
N LEU A 361 9.44 -0.11 23.92
CA LEU A 361 10.64 -0.79 23.41
C LEU A 361 10.90 -2.18 24.01
N THR A 362 9.87 -2.84 24.55
CA THR A 362 9.96 -4.20 25.07
C THR A 362 9.65 -5.23 23.99
N SER A 363 10.35 -6.35 24.00
CA SER A 363 10.00 -7.51 23.17
C SER A 363 8.61 -8.05 23.55
N LEU A 364 7.75 -8.26 22.55
CA LEU A 364 6.41 -8.83 22.72
C LEU A 364 6.41 -10.33 22.45
N TRP A 365 7.05 -10.74 21.35
CA TRP A 365 7.25 -12.15 21.00
C TRP A 365 8.46 -12.30 20.07
N VAL A 366 9.01 -13.52 20.04
CA VAL A 366 10.09 -13.94 19.14
C VAL A 366 9.73 -15.31 18.57
N VAL A 367 9.84 -15.48 17.25
CA VAL A 367 9.60 -16.75 16.56
C VAL A 367 10.78 -17.13 15.66
N GLY A 368 11.13 -18.42 15.65
CA GLY A 368 12.19 -18.95 14.81
C GLY A 368 11.81 -18.91 13.33
N MET A 369 12.59 -18.16 12.55
CA MET A 369 12.40 -17.96 11.11
C MET A 369 13.76 -17.94 10.41
N PRO A 370 14.34 -19.11 10.10
CA PRO A 370 15.65 -19.20 9.47
C PRO A 370 15.65 -18.63 8.07
N HIS A 371 16.70 -17.87 7.71
CA HIS A 371 17.00 -17.44 6.34
C HIS A 371 15.89 -16.62 5.66
N ILE A 372 15.44 -15.54 6.29
CA ILE A 372 14.49 -14.60 5.68
C ILE A 372 15.10 -14.01 4.40
N LEU A 373 14.35 -14.10 3.30
CA LEU A 373 14.81 -13.74 1.96
C LEU A 373 14.55 -12.27 1.61
N ARG A 374 13.45 -11.72 2.13
CA ARG A 374 12.92 -10.41 1.74
C ARG A 374 12.25 -9.74 2.93
N GLU A 375 12.02 -8.43 2.79
CA GLU A 375 11.24 -7.68 3.76
C GLU A 375 9.83 -8.31 3.92
N PRO A 376 9.41 -8.63 5.15
CA PRO A 376 8.07 -9.14 5.41
C PRO A 376 6.96 -8.21 4.93
N VAL A 377 5.84 -8.78 4.50
CA VAL A 377 4.68 -8.03 3.99
C VAL A 377 3.52 -8.16 4.98
N LEU A 378 2.85 -7.04 5.28
CA LEU A 378 1.72 -7.03 6.19
C LEU A 378 0.40 -7.34 5.48
N GLY A 379 -0.49 -8.02 6.17
CA GLY A 379 -1.86 -8.31 5.75
C GLY A 379 -2.75 -8.60 6.94
N ALA A 380 -3.85 -9.31 6.71
CA ALA A 380 -4.75 -9.77 7.76
C ALA A 380 -5.11 -11.24 7.55
N PHE A 381 -4.98 -12.06 8.59
CA PHE A 381 -5.41 -13.46 8.54
C PHE A 381 -6.89 -13.62 8.94
N GLY A 382 -7.35 -12.75 9.82
CA GLY A 382 -8.71 -12.68 10.33
C GLY A 382 -9.16 -11.23 10.57
N PRO A 383 -10.43 -11.02 10.92
CA PRO A 383 -10.93 -9.72 11.37
C PRO A 383 -10.08 -9.17 12.52
N ASP A 384 -9.47 -8.01 12.31
CA ASP A 384 -8.62 -7.31 13.30
C ASP A 384 -7.35 -8.07 13.71
N GLU A 385 -6.99 -9.12 12.97
CA GLU A 385 -5.78 -9.92 13.16
C GLU A 385 -4.75 -9.57 12.08
N ILE A 386 -3.84 -8.65 12.40
CA ILE A 386 -2.69 -8.33 11.53
C ILE A 386 -1.88 -9.60 11.34
N ALA A 387 -1.49 -9.87 10.10
CA ALA A 387 -0.66 -11.00 9.74
C ALA A 387 0.58 -10.54 8.99
N VAL A 388 1.66 -11.31 9.13
CA VAL A 388 2.96 -11.04 8.53
C VAL A 388 3.30 -12.19 7.59
N ALA A 389 3.38 -11.90 6.29
CA ALA A 389 3.86 -12.84 5.29
C ALA A 389 5.38 -12.77 5.21
N VAL A 390 6.05 -13.89 5.42
CA VAL A 390 7.50 -14.04 5.42
C VAL A 390 7.89 -15.05 4.37
N GLU A 391 8.84 -14.69 3.51
CA GLU A 391 9.50 -15.63 2.62
C GLU A 391 10.86 -16.02 3.21
N SER A 392 11.06 -17.31 3.43
CA SER A 392 12.31 -17.86 3.96
C SER A 392 12.92 -18.90 3.04
N ARG A 393 14.24 -19.08 3.12
CA ARG A 393 14.95 -20.09 2.33
C ARG A 393 14.91 -21.45 3.01
N VAL A 394 14.51 -22.46 2.26
CA VAL A 394 14.63 -23.88 2.68
C VAL A 394 15.85 -24.51 2.02
N SER A 395 16.06 -24.26 0.73
CA SER A 395 17.20 -24.77 -0.04
C SER A 395 17.69 -23.74 -1.08
N HIS A 396 18.65 -24.09 -1.92
CA HIS A 396 19.10 -23.19 -2.99
C HIS A 396 17.97 -22.81 -3.97
N GLU A 397 17.05 -23.74 -4.23
CA GLU A 397 15.97 -23.60 -5.21
C GLU A 397 14.57 -23.57 -4.57
N THR A 398 14.47 -23.78 -3.26
CA THR A 398 13.20 -23.84 -2.53
C THR A 398 13.10 -22.71 -1.51
N LYS A 399 11.98 -22.00 -1.55
CA LYS A 399 11.55 -21.05 -0.52
C LYS A 399 10.28 -21.54 0.18
N LYS A 400 10.06 -21.08 1.40
CA LYS A 400 8.82 -21.26 2.14
C LYS A 400 8.15 -19.91 2.33
N VAL A 401 6.87 -19.83 2.01
CA VAL A 401 6.02 -18.68 2.34
C VAL A 401 5.28 -19.02 3.62
N THR A 402 5.43 -18.21 4.66
CA THR A 402 4.84 -18.43 5.98
C THR A 402 4.00 -17.22 6.38
N ILE A 403 2.79 -17.45 6.87
CA ILE A 403 1.94 -16.40 7.44
C ILE A 403 1.95 -16.51 8.96
N VAL A 404 2.41 -15.45 9.61
CA VAL A 404 2.56 -15.35 11.07
C VAL A 404 1.53 -14.37 11.62
N GLU A 405 0.86 -14.72 12.71
CA GLU A 405 -0.05 -13.83 13.44
C GLU A 405 0.73 -12.72 14.14
N GLY A 406 0.39 -11.46 13.84
CA GLY A 406 1.14 -10.29 14.29
C GLY A 406 1.04 -10.04 15.80
N SER A 407 -0.03 -10.47 16.48
CA SER A 407 -0.20 -10.25 17.92
C SER A 407 0.56 -11.26 18.78
N SER A 408 0.76 -12.49 18.28
CA SER A 408 1.25 -13.62 19.08
C SER A 408 2.53 -14.27 18.55
N GLY A 409 2.89 -14.04 17.27
CA GLY A 409 3.97 -14.74 16.60
C GLY A 409 3.64 -16.18 16.17
N VAL A 410 2.38 -16.62 16.30
CA VAL A 410 1.95 -17.97 15.92
C VAL A 410 1.91 -18.12 14.40
N ILE A 411 2.49 -19.21 13.89
CA ILE A 411 2.40 -19.58 12.47
C ILE A 411 0.99 -20.09 12.18
N LYS A 412 0.28 -19.43 11.26
CA LYS A 412 -1.09 -19.78 10.87
C LYS A 412 -1.16 -20.61 9.60
N TRP A 413 -0.20 -20.43 8.70
CA TRP A 413 -0.17 -21.10 7.40
C TRP A 413 1.22 -21.08 6.79
N GLU A 414 1.56 -22.11 6.02
CA GLU A 414 2.82 -22.19 5.27
C GLU A 414 2.68 -23.00 3.98
N VAL A 415 3.50 -22.68 2.98
CA VAL A 415 3.67 -23.48 1.76
C VAL A 415 5.11 -23.41 1.26
N GLU A 416 5.61 -24.51 0.71
CA GLU A 416 6.89 -24.55 0.03
C GLU A 416 6.72 -24.38 -1.48
N LEU A 417 7.61 -23.58 -2.07
CA LEU A 417 7.63 -23.27 -3.49
C LEU A 417 9.06 -23.35 -3.99
N ARG A 418 9.24 -23.85 -5.21
CA ARG A 418 10.48 -23.58 -5.94
C ARG A 418 10.52 -22.12 -6.34
N SER A 419 11.67 -21.49 -6.20
CA SER A 419 11.85 -20.07 -6.53
C SER A 419 13.26 -19.82 -7.00
N GLU A 420 13.37 -19.02 -8.06
CA GLU A 420 14.64 -18.42 -8.44
C GLU A 420 15.02 -17.32 -7.45
N MET A 421 16.30 -16.95 -7.41
CA MET A 421 16.80 -15.92 -6.50
C MET A 421 16.24 -14.51 -6.79
N GLN A 422 15.64 -14.27 -7.96
CA GLN A 422 15.16 -12.96 -8.42
C GLN A 422 13.61 -12.82 -8.39
N SER A 423 12.90 -13.65 -7.64
CA SER A 423 11.43 -13.53 -7.50
C SER A 423 11.03 -12.26 -6.73
N PRO A 424 10.03 -11.45 -7.16
CA PRO A 424 9.70 -10.16 -6.54
C PRO A 424 9.11 -10.29 -5.12
N LYS A 425 9.00 -9.17 -4.39
CA LYS A 425 8.36 -9.12 -3.06
C LYS A 425 6.88 -9.54 -3.18
N PRO A 426 6.31 -10.28 -2.21
CA PRO A 426 4.88 -10.56 -2.19
C PRO A 426 4.04 -9.27 -2.06
N ALA A 427 2.78 -9.36 -2.47
CA ALA A 427 1.81 -8.26 -2.32
C ALA A 427 0.58 -8.73 -1.53
N THR A 428 -0.13 -7.79 -0.90
CA THR A 428 -1.35 -8.07 -0.14
C THR A 428 -2.48 -7.13 -0.54
N LEU A 429 -3.71 -7.65 -0.51
CA LEU A 429 -4.92 -6.90 -0.83
C LEU A 429 -6.01 -7.16 0.21
N ALA A 430 -6.52 -6.10 0.84
CA ALA A 430 -7.60 -6.24 1.82
C ALA A 430 -8.95 -6.57 1.18
N THR A 431 -9.66 -7.49 1.81
CA THR A 431 -10.97 -7.98 1.40
C THR A 431 -12.06 -7.51 2.37
N ALA A 432 -13.31 -7.49 1.90
CA ALA A 432 -14.44 -6.98 2.67
C ALA A 432 -14.78 -7.83 3.90
N ASP A 433 -14.40 -9.11 3.92
CA ASP A 433 -14.50 -10.01 5.08
C ASP A 433 -13.37 -9.80 6.10
N ARG A 434 -12.64 -8.68 5.95
CA ARG A 434 -11.57 -8.21 6.85
C ARG A 434 -10.32 -9.08 6.90
N ARG A 435 -10.10 -9.87 5.85
CA ARG A 435 -8.86 -10.63 5.64
C ARG A 435 -8.04 -9.96 4.54
N SER A 436 -6.87 -10.52 4.26
CA SER A 436 -6.07 -10.17 3.09
C SER A 436 -5.95 -11.37 2.16
N ILE A 437 -5.99 -11.07 0.87
CA ILE A 437 -5.38 -11.90 -0.15
C ILE A 437 -3.86 -11.70 -0.06
N PHE A 438 -3.12 -12.79 -0.17
CA PHE A 438 -1.66 -12.81 -0.28
C PHE A 438 -1.28 -13.30 -1.68
N LEU A 439 -0.45 -12.51 -2.36
CA LEU A 439 0.03 -12.75 -3.71
C LEU A 439 1.53 -12.97 -3.68
N PHE A 440 2.01 -14.11 -4.19
CA PHE A 440 3.44 -14.43 -4.20
C PHE A 440 3.82 -15.23 -5.45
N TRP A 441 5.07 -15.06 -5.86
CA TRP A 441 5.62 -15.70 -7.06
C TRP A 441 6.42 -16.95 -6.73
N GLY A 442 6.36 -17.96 -7.57
CA GLY A 442 7.16 -19.17 -7.40
C GLY A 442 6.68 -20.28 -8.33
N LEU A 443 7.02 -21.51 -7.97
CA LEU A 443 6.57 -22.73 -8.64
C LEU A 443 6.18 -23.75 -7.58
N TYR A 444 4.88 -24.01 -7.45
CA TYR A 444 4.37 -25.08 -6.63
C TYR A 444 4.61 -26.40 -7.37
N GLN A 445 5.21 -27.38 -6.69
CA GLN A 445 5.33 -28.73 -7.23
C GLN A 445 4.23 -29.60 -6.66
N ASP A 446 3.36 -30.10 -7.53
CA ASP A 446 2.47 -31.20 -7.18
C ASP A 446 3.29 -32.50 -7.26
N GLU A 447 3.12 -33.43 -6.32
CA GLU A 447 3.89 -34.70 -6.28
C GLU A 447 3.56 -35.66 -7.45
N ARG A 448 2.84 -35.19 -8.48
CA ARG A 448 2.43 -36.00 -9.63
C ARG A 448 3.22 -35.62 -10.87
N ASN A 449 4.28 -36.40 -11.12
CA ASN A 449 4.86 -36.72 -12.42
C ASN A 449 5.15 -35.53 -13.35
N GLU A 450 6.38 -34.99 -13.33
CA GLU A 450 7.08 -34.66 -14.57
C GLU A 450 8.60 -34.88 -14.43
N THR A 451 9.08 -35.98 -15.02
CA THR A 451 10.48 -36.23 -15.38
C THR A 451 10.87 -35.42 -16.64
N GLY A 452 10.58 -34.12 -16.64
CA GLY A 452 10.94 -33.19 -17.70
C GLY A 452 12.26 -32.47 -17.39
N SER A 453 13.16 -32.40 -18.37
CA SER A 453 14.43 -31.66 -18.27
C SER A 453 14.17 -30.16 -18.05
N TRP A 454 14.22 -29.75 -16.79
CA TRP A 454 13.85 -28.43 -16.26
C TRP A 454 15.06 -27.47 -16.22
N HIS A 455 15.91 -27.46 -17.25
CA HIS A 455 16.94 -26.42 -17.37
C HIS A 455 16.49 -25.25 -18.29
N ALA A 456 15.26 -25.27 -18.81
CA ALA A 456 14.89 -24.48 -19.99
C ALA A 456 13.78 -23.40 -19.83
N SER A 457 13.07 -23.27 -18.72
CA SER A 457 11.98 -22.26 -18.62
C SER A 457 12.01 -21.45 -17.32
N ARG A 458 12.68 -20.29 -17.29
CA ARG A 458 12.70 -19.27 -16.20
C ARG A 458 11.32 -18.72 -15.80
N GLN A 459 10.32 -19.58 -15.72
CA GLN A 459 8.91 -19.25 -15.70
C GLN A 459 8.46 -19.24 -14.26
N GLN A 460 8.24 -18.05 -13.71
CA GLN A 460 7.62 -17.89 -12.40
C GLN A 460 6.10 -17.82 -12.57
N ARG A 461 5.36 -18.34 -11.59
CA ARG A 461 3.90 -18.29 -11.54
C ARG A 461 3.45 -17.48 -10.34
N LEU A 462 2.38 -16.72 -10.52
CA LEU A 462 1.73 -15.94 -9.49
C LEU A 462 0.66 -16.78 -8.81
N TYR A 463 0.75 -16.93 -7.50
CA TYR A 463 -0.25 -17.59 -6.68
C TYR A 463 -1.02 -16.60 -5.83
N LEU A 464 -2.29 -16.92 -5.61
CA LEU A 464 -3.17 -16.27 -4.67
C LEU A 464 -3.53 -17.22 -3.55
N PHE A 465 -3.36 -16.74 -2.32
CA PHE A 465 -3.79 -17.39 -1.09
C PHE A 465 -4.78 -16.48 -0.35
N HIS A 466 -5.79 -17.09 0.29
CA HIS A 466 -6.69 -16.39 1.19
C HIS A 466 -7.09 -17.27 2.38
N PRO A 467 -7.08 -16.75 3.63
CA PRO A 467 -7.29 -17.56 4.82
C PRO A 467 -8.66 -18.24 4.95
N SER A 468 -9.68 -17.81 4.18
CA SER A 468 -11.00 -18.47 4.21
C SER A 468 -11.01 -19.86 3.59
N LEU A 469 -10.05 -20.16 2.72
CA LEU A 469 -9.87 -21.46 2.08
C LEU A 469 -8.40 -21.88 2.25
N PRO A 470 -7.96 -22.22 3.47
CA PRO A 470 -6.53 -22.36 3.78
C PRO A 470 -5.86 -23.56 3.09
N THR A 471 -6.66 -24.49 2.56
CA THR A 471 -6.22 -25.68 1.83
C THR A 471 -6.16 -25.47 0.31
N VAL A 472 -6.31 -24.23 -0.17
CA VAL A 472 -6.41 -23.91 -1.60
C VAL A 472 -5.40 -22.82 -1.98
N LEU A 473 -4.74 -23.01 -3.12
CA LEU A 473 -4.03 -21.97 -3.85
C LEU A 473 -4.63 -21.78 -5.24
N LEU A 474 -4.69 -20.53 -5.71
CA LEU A 474 -5.03 -20.23 -7.10
C LEU A 474 -3.77 -19.82 -7.86
N GLU A 475 -3.44 -20.54 -8.93
CA GLU A 475 -2.44 -20.12 -9.90
C GLU A 475 -3.09 -19.19 -10.92
N LEU A 476 -2.61 -17.94 -11.00
CA LEU A 476 -3.26 -16.86 -11.78
C LEU A 476 -2.59 -16.60 -13.13
N SER A 477 -1.29 -16.32 -13.11
CA SER A 477 -0.54 -15.92 -14.30
C SER A 477 0.91 -16.39 -14.22
N ASN A 478 1.62 -16.33 -15.35
CA ASN A 478 3.03 -16.63 -15.43
C ASN A 478 3.82 -15.46 -16.04
N SER A 479 5.13 -15.43 -15.77
CA SER A 479 6.08 -14.54 -16.42
C SER A 479 7.35 -15.33 -16.73
N THR A 480 7.88 -15.15 -17.94
CA THR A 480 9.19 -15.67 -18.36
C THR A 480 10.28 -14.60 -18.27
N GLU A 481 9.89 -13.33 -18.22
CA GLU A 481 10.80 -12.20 -18.09
C GLU A 481 11.09 -11.91 -16.62
N PRO A 482 12.31 -11.39 -16.30
CA PRO A 482 12.63 -10.92 -14.96
C PRO A 482 11.64 -9.86 -14.48
N ILE A 483 11.14 -10.05 -13.26
CA ILE A 483 10.19 -9.12 -12.64
C ILE A 483 10.98 -8.11 -11.82
N VAL A 484 10.94 -6.85 -12.25
CA VAL A 484 11.67 -5.75 -11.61
C VAL A 484 10.86 -5.19 -10.44
N ALA A 485 9.55 -5.01 -10.64
CA ALA A 485 8.62 -4.59 -9.58
C ALA A 485 7.25 -5.27 -9.75
N PHE A 486 6.58 -5.53 -8.63
CA PHE A 486 5.27 -6.16 -8.57
C PHE A 486 4.47 -5.56 -7.42
N GLU A 487 3.24 -5.15 -7.69
CA GLU A 487 2.36 -4.54 -6.69
C GLU A 487 0.92 -5.03 -6.83
N GLY A 488 0.21 -5.11 -5.71
CA GLY A 488 -1.21 -5.39 -5.64
C GLY A 488 -1.94 -4.19 -5.05
N LEU A 489 -2.82 -3.55 -5.82
CA LEU A 489 -3.54 -2.36 -5.36
C LEU A 489 -5.00 -2.32 -5.80
N LEU A 490 -5.77 -1.48 -5.11
CA LEU A 490 -7.13 -1.12 -5.52
C LEU A 490 -7.07 0.14 -6.38
N PHE A 491 -7.44 0.01 -7.64
CA PHE A 491 -7.48 1.15 -8.55
C PHE A 491 -8.64 2.09 -8.23
N GLU A 492 -9.68 1.61 -7.56
CA GLU A 492 -10.78 2.45 -7.08
C GLU A 492 -11.07 2.12 -5.62
N ARG A 493 -11.59 3.08 -4.86
CA ARG A 493 -11.91 2.87 -3.45
C ARG A 493 -12.85 1.66 -3.28
N ASN A 494 -12.37 0.63 -2.58
CA ASN A 494 -13.07 -0.64 -2.32
C ASN A 494 -13.44 -1.46 -3.57
N ARG A 495 -12.84 -1.17 -4.74
CA ARG A 495 -13.15 -1.83 -6.02
C ARG A 495 -11.89 -2.00 -6.86
N HIS A 496 -12.04 -2.70 -7.99
CA HIS A 496 -11.01 -2.82 -9.02
C HIS A 496 -9.64 -3.24 -8.48
N ALA A 497 -9.65 -4.33 -7.70
CA ALA A 497 -8.43 -5.02 -7.31
C ALA A 497 -7.70 -5.52 -8.55
N CYS A 498 -6.47 -5.07 -8.69
CA CYS A 498 -5.58 -5.42 -9.78
C CYS A 498 -4.19 -5.72 -9.21
N TYR A 499 -3.40 -6.42 -10.00
CA TYR A 499 -1.97 -6.46 -9.79
C TYR A 499 -1.26 -5.84 -10.99
N VAL A 500 -0.08 -5.30 -10.71
CA VAL A 500 0.74 -4.56 -11.66
C VAL A 500 2.12 -5.20 -11.71
N LEU A 501 2.65 -5.32 -12.92
CA LEU A 501 3.92 -5.97 -13.18
C LEU A 501 4.79 -5.06 -14.05
N LEU A 502 6.00 -4.76 -13.56
CA LEU A 502 7.07 -4.15 -14.34
C LEU A 502 8.14 -5.22 -14.60
N ALA A 503 8.28 -5.64 -15.85
CA ALA A 503 9.17 -6.72 -16.26
C ALA A 503 10.14 -6.26 -17.34
N GLY A 504 11.32 -6.87 -17.40
CA GLY A 504 12.37 -6.57 -18.38
C GLY A 504 13.74 -6.36 -17.74
N PRO A 505 14.72 -5.80 -18.49
CA PRO A 505 16.05 -5.53 -17.96
C PRO A 505 16.00 -4.41 -16.91
N GLN A 506 16.73 -4.60 -15.81
CA GLN A 506 16.92 -3.58 -14.78
C GLN A 506 18.12 -2.68 -15.11
N VAL A 507 18.10 -1.43 -14.66
CA VAL A 507 19.23 -0.50 -14.77
C VAL A 507 20.52 -1.17 -14.23
N GLY A 508 21.61 -1.03 -14.98
CA GLY A 508 22.88 -1.75 -14.78
C GLY A 508 23.07 -2.97 -15.68
N SER A 509 21.99 -3.48 -16.30
CA SER A 509 22.05 -4.50 -17.36
C SER A 509 21.99 -3.87 -18.76
N SER A 510 22.18 -4.68 -19.81
CA SER A 510 21.93 -4.23 -21.19
C SER A 510 20.47 -3.84 -21.37
N ARG A 511 20.23 -2.66 -21.94
CA ARG A 511 18.89 -2.18 -22.30
C ARG A 511 18.18 -3.14 -23.26
N GLY A 512 16.86 -3.11 -23.21
CA GLY A 512 16.00 -3.99 -23.98
C GLY A 512 14.55 -3.54 -23.89
N ARG A 513 13.64 -4.50 -23.90
CA ARG A 513 12.20 -4.23 -23.80
C ARG A 513 11.75 -4.30 -22.34
N VAL A 514 11.25 -3.19 -21.83
CA VAL A 514 10.60 -3.10 -20.51
C VAL A 514 9.09 -3.06 -20.73
N VAL A 515 8.33 -3.84 -19.95
CA VAL A 515 6.87 -3.92 -20.06
C VAL A 515 6.23 -3.63 -18.71
N LEU A 516 5.43 -2.57 -18.67
CA LEU A 516 4.47 -2.30 -17.60
C LEU A 516 3.14 -2.94 -17.97
N SER A 517 2.52 -3.68 -17.06
CA SER A 517 1.19 -4.26 -17.29
C SER A 517 0.33 -4.21 -16.04
N LYS A 518 -0.97 -4.01 -16.27
CA LYS A 518 -2.04 -4.09 -15.26
C LYS A 518 -2.96 -5.23 -15.61
N ARG A 519 -3.33 -6.04 -14.61
CA ARG A 519 -4.34 -7.09 -14.75
C ARG A 519 -5.33 -7.06 -13.60
N LYS A 520 -6.63 -7.10 -13.93
CA LYS A 520 -7.73 -7.16 -12.96
C LYS A 520 -7.82 -8.54 -12.36
N LEU A 521 -7.70 -8.61 -11.04
CA LEU A 521 -7.57 -9.86 -10.30
C LEU A 521 -8.74 -10.83 -10.53
N LYS A 522 -9.97 -10.28 -10.59
CA LYS A 522 -11.18 -11.10 -10.80
C LYS A 522 -11.23 -11.81 -12.15
N GLU A 523 -10.66 -11.22 -13.20
CA GLU A 523 -10.63 -11.88 -14.51
C GLU A 523 -9.69 -13.09 -14.47
N ASP A 524 -8.52 -12.92 -13.85
CA ASP A 524 -7.54 -13.99 -13.75
C ASP A 524 -7.97 -15.11 -12.79
N ILE A 525 -8.76 -14.79 -11.74
CA ILE A 525 -9.41 -15.80 -10.90
C ILE A 525 -10.39 -16.68 -11.71
N PHE A 526 -11.09 -16.12 -12.69
CA PHE A 526 -12.05 -16.90 -13.47
C PHE A 526 -11.36 -17.96 -14.33
N SER A 527 -10.15 -17.67 -14.83
CA SER A 527 -9.33 -18.60 -15.61
C SER A 527 -8.25 -19.32 -14.81
N SER A 528 -8.22 -19.19 -13.48
CA SER A 528 -7.11 -19.69 -12.66
C SER A 528 -7.09 -21.21 -12.56
N HIS A 529 -5.91 -21.80 -12.34
CA HIS A 529 -5.80 -23.21 -11.98
C HIS A 529 -5.91 -23.37 -10.45
N VAL A 530 -6.79 -24.25 -9.98
CA VAL A 530 -7.03 -24.49 -8.54
C VAL A 530 -6.09 -25.59 -8.08
N ILE A 531 -5.33 -25.31 -7.03
CA ILE A 531 -4.40 -26.25 -6.42
C ILE A 531 -4.90 -26.59 -5.02
N TRP A 532 -5.13 -27.87 -4.78
CA TRP A 532 -5.57 -28.40 -3.49
C TRP A 532 -4.35 -28.82 -2.67
N LEU A 533 -4.03 -28.04 -1.63
CA LEU A 533 -2.93 -28.35 -0.71
C LEU A 533 -3.23 -29.60 0.13
N ASN A 534 -4.52 -29.80 0.45
CA ASN A 534 -5.05 -31.02 1.06
C ASN A 534 -6.36 -31.37 0.37
N GLN A 535 -6.58 -32.65 0.05
CA GLN A 535 -7.81 -33.09 -0.63
C GLN A 535 -9.02 -32.91 0.29
N MET A 536 -9.94 -32.03 -0.10
CA MET A 536 -11.24 -31.88 0.54
C MET A 536 -12.28 -32.64 -0.30
N PRO A 537 -13.00 -33.64 0.25
CA PRO A 537 -13.83 -34.54 -0.56
C PRO A 537 -15.07 -33.94 -1.25
N GLN A 538 -15.35 -32.64 -1.15
CA GLN A 538 -16.68 -32.10 -1.52
C GLN A 538 -16.74 -30.80 -2.32
N ASP A 539 -15.64 -30.07 -2.52
CA ASP A 539 -15.69 -28.84 -3.33
C ASP A 539 -15.10 -29.04 -4.72
N THR A 540 -15.71 -28.37 -5.69
CA THR A 540 -15.24 -28.36 -7.08
C THR A 540 -14.38 -27.14 -7.35
N ASP A 541 -13.45 -27.23 -8.30
CA ASP A 541 -12.65 -26.07 -8.73
C ASP A 541 -13.52 -24.87 -9.13
N GLN A 542 -14.70 -25.12 -9.73
CA GLN A 542 -15.62 -24.06 -10.10
C GLN A 542 -16.21 -23.34 -8.87
N ASN A 543 -16.58 -24.07 -7.82
CA ASN A 543 -17.07 -23.48 -6.58
C ASN A 543 -16.01 -22.55 -5.95
N VAL A 544 -14.76 -22.98 -5.96
CA VAL A 544 -13.62 -22.19 -5.47
C VAL A 544 -13.46 -20.91 -6.27
N ARG A 545 -13.41 -21.00 -7.61
CA ARG A 545 -13.31 -19.82 -8.49
C ARG A 545 -14.49 -18.87 -8.28
N ASP A 546 -15.71 -19.40 -8.19
CA ASP A 546 -16.92 -18.62 -7.95
C ASP A 546 -16.86 -17.88 -6.60
N TYR A 547 -16.37 -18.54 -5.54
CA TYR A 547 -16.17 -17.94 -4.23
C TYR A 547 -15.23 -16.73 -4.31
N PHE A 548 -14.05 -16.93 -4.91
CA PHE A 548 -13.05 -15.87 -5.06
C PHE A 548 -13.52 -14.74 -5.99
N HIS A 549 -14.24 -15.07 -7.06
CA HIS A 549 -14.80 -14.09 -7.98
C HIS A 549 -15.86 -13.20 -7.31
N ARG A 550 -16.64 -13.75 -6.36
CA ARG A 550 -17.64 -13.00 -5.57
C ARG A 550 -17.03 -12.12 -4.48
N MET A 551 -15.76 -12.35 -4.14
CA MET A 551 -15.05 -11.59 -3.11
C MET A 551 -15.08 -10.09 -3.40
N ARG A 552 -15.28 -9.30 -2.35
CA ARG A 552 -15.25 -7.83 -2.41
C ARG A 552 -13.99 -7.34 -1.75
N PHE A 553 -13.52 -6.18 -2.18
CA PHE A 553 -12.27 -5.60 -1.72
C PHE A 553 -12.54 -4.36 -0.87
N ARG A 554 -11.56 -3.98 -0.06
CA ARG A 554 -11.60 -2.74 0.72
C ARG A 554 -10.21 -2.13 0.81
N THR A 555 -10.15 -0.82 1.02
CA THR A 555 -8.88 -0.18 1.39
C THR A 555 -8.40 -0.70 2.74
N PHE A 556 -7.10 -0.99 2.86
CA PHE A 556 -6.46 -1.30 4.14
C PHE A 556 -6.57 -0.07 5.07
N GLY A 557 -6.80 -0.26 6.38
CA GLY A 557 -7.08 0.83 7.32
C GLY A 557 -6.42 0.66 8.68
#